data_AF-A0A1Y5HF32-F1
#
_entry.id   AF-A0A1Y5HF32-F1
#
_cell.length_a   1.000
_cell.length_b   1.000
_cell.length_c   1.000
_cell.angle_alpha   90.00
_cell.angle_beta   90.00
_cell.angle_gamma   90.00
#
_symmetry.space_group_name_H-M   'P 1'
#
loop_
_entity.id
_entity.type
_entity.pdbx_description
1 polymer ?
#
loop_
_entity_poly.entity_id
_entity_poly.type
_entity_poly.pdbx_seq_one_letter_code
_entity_poly.pdbx_strand_id
1 'polypeptide(L)'
;MKNIILGLILCLPAGVCLAEQAPPAELIPPLPKEAYASCAALDGALFVDGIPSGIVLTLHSRPRMNTTVTGVLPSSATGVVKGKCRQRLHNLWCQVTWGCLQGYGRTVYLREGDPSHPQQWAQVTGVLIDTFLMLRLAPSEEAGTAVAISPTVRVSVMDCVAGASGQEWCAVVLGDKTGWAQKRYLQF
;
A
#
# COMPACT_ATOMS: atom_id res chain seq x y z
N MET A 1 61.33 -21.94 -40.49
CA MET A 1 60.81 -22.56 -41.72
C MET A 1 59.30 -22.36 -41.75
N LYS A 2 58.78 -22.04 -42.94
CA LYS A 2 57.42 -21.59 -43.26
C LYS A 2 56.43 -22.78 -43.39
N ASN A 3 55.12 -22.47 -43.39
CA ASN A 3 53.91 -23.26 -43.72
C ASN A 3 53.05 -23.55 -42.46
N ILE A 4 51.92 -22.90 -42.16
CA ILE A 4 50.64 -22.68 -42.90
C ILE A 4 50.15 -23.97 -43.57
N ILE A 5 49.02 -24.53 -43.10
CA ILE A 5 47.80 -24.78 -43.89
C ILE A 5 46.67 -25.36 -43.00
N LEU A 6 45.55 -24.61 -43.05
CA LEU A 6 44.13 -24.96 -43.04
C LEU A 6 43.53 -25.85 -41.94
N GLY A 7 42.50 -25.28 -41.32
CA GLY A 7 41.59 -25.96 -40.41
C GLY A 7 40.72 -27.01 -41.07
N LEU A 8 40.16 -27.86 -40.20
CA LEU A 8 38.99 -28.65 -40.50
C LEU A 8 37.85 -28.13 -39.62
N ILE A 9 37.00 -27.30 -40.21
CA ILE A 9 35.66 -27.05 -39.73
C ILE A 9 34.89 -28.35 -39.93
N LEU A 10 34.60 -29.06 -38.85
CA LEU A 10 33.64 -30.17 -38.88
C LEU A 10 32.23 -29.57 -38.98
N CYS A 11 31.79 -29.31 -40.20
CA CYS A 11 30.38 -29.08 -40.51
C CYS A 11 29.64 -30.42 -40.41
N LEU A 12 28.83 -30.59 -39.36
CA LEU A 12 27.82 -31.64 -39.29
C LEU A 12 26.66 -31.30 -40.24
N PRO A 13 26.21 -32.22 -41.11
CA PRO A 13 25.09 -32.01 -42.00
C PRO A 13 23.80 -32.46 -41.29
N ALA A 14 23.29 -31.63 -40.39
CA ALA A 14 21.88 -31.56 -40.00
C ALA A 14 21.76 -30.45 -38.96
N GLY A 15 21.04 -29.39 -39.31
CA GLY A 15 20.91 -28.18 -38.51
C GLY A 15 20.27 -28.41 -37.16
N VAL A 16 21.10 -28.65 -36.14
CA VAL A 16 20.72 -28.49 -34.74
C VAL A 16 21.66 -27.46 -34.16
N CYS A 17 21.24 -26.20 -34.19
CA CYS A 17 21.79 -25.20 -33.29
C CYS A 17 21.56 -25.70 -31.87
N LEU A 18 22.64 -25.98 -31.13
CA LEU A 18 22.59 -25.95 -29.68
C LEU A 18 22.30 -24.51 -29.29
N ALA A 19 21.02 -24.21 -29.11
CA ALA A 19 20.62 -23.03 -28.35
C ALA A 19 21.16 -23.26 -26.93
N GLU A 20 22.13 -22.44 -26.53
CA GLU A 20 22.47 -22.25 -25.13
C GLU A 20 21.17 -21.91 -24.40
N GLN A 21 20.61 -22.88 -23.69
CA GLN A 21 19.39 -22.67 -22.93
C GLN A 21 19.72 -21.63 -21.86
N ALA A 22 19.20 -20.42 -22.07
CA ALA A 22 19.14 -19.42 -21.02
C ALA A 22 18.58 -20.11 -19.76
N PRO A 23 19.20 -19.91 -18.59
CA PRO A 23 18.67 -20.47 -17.36
C PRO A 23 17.19 -20.11 -17.24
N PRO A 24 16.31 -21.05 -16.83
CA PRO A 24 14.90 -20.77 -16.70
C PRO A 24 14.74 -19.52 -15.85
N ALA A 25 14.06 -18.51 -16.39
CA ALA A 25 13.74 -17.29 -15.68
C ALA A 25 13.19 -17.70 -14.31
N GLU A 26 13.93 -17.41 -13.25
CA GLU A 26 13.52 -17.68 -11.89
C GLU A 26 12.19 -16.97 -11.71
N LEU A 27 11.11 -17.75 -11.64
CA LEU A 27 9.76 -17.22 -11.62
C LEU A 27 9.62 -16.45 -10.32
N ILE A 28 9.74 -15.12 -10.40
CA ILE A 28 9.29 -14.23 -9.33
C ILE A 28 7.91 -14.74 -8.92
N PRO A 29 7.71 -15.17 -7.67
CA PRO A 29 6.44 -15.74 -7.27
C PRO A 29 5.33 -14.74 -7.61
N PRO A 30 4.20 -15.22 -8.16
CA PRO A 30 3.12 -14.33 -8.53
C PRO A 30 2.69 -13.55 -7.28
N LEU A 31 2.34 -12.28 -7.48
CA LEU A 31 1.84 -11.46 -6.39
C LEU A 31 0.66 -12.17 -5.69
N PRO A 32 0.47 -11.97 -4.38
CA PRO A 32 -0.63 -12.61 -3.67
C PRO A 32 -1.95 -12.03 -4.19
N LYS A 33 -3.06 -12.75 -4.03
CA LYS A 33 -4.36 -12.34 -4.57
C LYS A 33 -4.74 -10.92 -4.16
N GLU A 34 -4.41 -10.54 -2.93
CA GLU A 34 -4.62 -9.22 -2.35
C GLU A 34 -3.91 -8.11 -3.14
N ALA A 35 -2.75 -8.38 -3.73
CA ALA A 35 -2.03 -7.40 -4.54
C ALA A 35 -2.75 -7.06 -5.85
N TYR A 36 -3.59 -7.96 -6.36
CA TYR A 36 -4.42 -7.69 -7.53
C TYR A 36 -5.76 -7.04 -7.19
N ALA A 37 -6.10 -6.91 -5.89
CA ALA A 37 -7.33 -6.26 -5.47
C ALA A 37 -7.28 -4.77 -5.78
N SER A 38 -8.15 -4.28 -6.64
CA SER A 38 -8.43 -2.85 -6.74
C SER A 38 -9.22 -2.40 -5.52
N CYS A 39 -9.00 -1.16 -5.09
CA CYS A 39 -9.69 -0.53 -3.98
C CYS A 39 -10.50 0.67 -4.49
N ALA A 40 -11.19 1.38 -3.60
CA ALA A 40 -11.93 2.57 -4.03
C ALA A 40 -10.97 3.69 -4.43
N ALA A 41 -11.35 4.50 -5.41
CA ALA A 41 -10.58 5.69 -5.75
C ALA A 41 -10.50 6.66 -4.56
N LEU A 42 -9.44 7.47 -4.52
CA LEU A 42 -9.26 8.57 -3.58
C LEU A 42 -9.79 9.89 -4.19
N ASP A 43 -11.01 9.87 -4.71
CA ASP A 43 -11.65 10.98 -5.42
C ASP A 43 -12.78 11.64 -4.60
N GLY A 44 -12.90 11.28 -3.33
CA GLY A 44 -13.90 11.83 -2.44
C GLY A 44 -13.58 13.25 -1.99
N ALA A 45 -14.64 14.05 -1.81
CA ALA A 45 -14.52 15.46 -1.41
C ALA A 45 -14.19 15.66 0.09
N LEU A 46 -13.95 14.60 0.87
CA LEU A 46 -13.63 14.74 2.29
C LEU A 46 -12.14 14.64 2.56
N PHE A 47 -11.70 15.35 3.59
CA PHE A 47 -10.41 15.19 4.21
C PHE A 47 -10.54 15.12 5.74
N VAL A 48 -9.52 14.55 6.39
CA VAL A 48 -9.43 14.51 7.84
C VAL A 48 -8.88 15.83 8.36
N ASP A 49 -9.53 16.39 9.38
CA ASP A 49 -9.16 17.68 9.99
C ASP A 49 -9.52 17.70 11.48
N GLY A 50 -8.91 18.61 12.23
CA GLY A 50 -9.17 18.79 13.65
C GLY A 50 -8.63 17.66 14.54
N ILE A 51 -7.73 16.83 13.98
CA ILE A 51 -6.96 15.82 14.70
C ILE A 51 -5.51 16.33 14.80
N PRO A 52 -4.91 16.40 16.00
CA PRO A 52 -3.50 16.75 16.14
C PRO A 52 -2.59 15.79 15.34
N SER A 53 -1.48 16.31 14.83
CA SER A 53 -0.47 15.48 14.16
C SER A 53 -0.01 14.33 15.05
N GLY A 54 0.20 13.15 14.47
CA GLY A 54 0.56 11.94 15.21
C GLY A 54 -0.63 11.18 15.81
N ILE A 55 -1.85 11.73 15.72
CA ILE A 55 -3.10 11.06 16.09
C ILE A 55 -3.87 10.66 14.82
N VAL A 56 -4.74 9.66 14.94
CA VAL A 56 -5.43 9.04 13.80
C VAL A 56 -6.94 9.00 13.97
N LEU A 57 -7.68 8.94 12.86
CA LEU A 57 -9.13 8.74 12.87
C LEU A 57 -9.46 7.24 12.76
N THR A 58 -10.10 6.68 13.79
CA THR A 58 -10.57 5.29 13.75
C THR A 58 -11.88 5.15 12.98
N LEU A 59 -11.94 4.17 12.09
CA LEU A 59 -13.16 3.75 11.40
C LEU A 59 -13.76 2.54 12.09
N HIS A 60 -15.07 2.55 12.28
CA HIS A 60 -15.78 1.54 13.05
C HIS A 60 -16.78 0.75 12.21
N SER A 61 -16.99 -0.53 12.52
CA SER A 61 -17.99 -1.37 11.85
C SER A 61 -19.43 -0.86 12.00
N ARG A 62 -19.72 -0.05 13.03
CA ARG A 62 -21.03 0.59 13.26
C ARG A 62 -20.82 2.06 13.68
N PRO A 63 -21.84 2.93 13.51
CA PRO A 63 -21.76 4.37 13.84
C PRO A 63 -21.78 4.63 15.36
N ARG A 64 -20.87 4.05 16.12
CA ARG A 64 -20.74 4.25 17.56
C ARG A 64 -19.34 3.86 18.03
N MET A 65 -18.93 4.44 19.15
CA MET A 65 -17.76 3.97 19.88
C MET A 65 -17.95 2.53 20.33
N ASN A 66 -16.85 1.82 20.58
CA ASN A 66 -16.80 0.45 21.11
C ASN A 66 -17.35 -0.62 20.15
N THR A 67 -17.21 -0.39 18.85
CA THR A 67 -17.32 -1.48 17.87
C THR A 67 -15.98 -1.72 17.20
N THR A 68 -15.82 -2.90 16.60
CA THR A 68 -14.62 -3.31 15.87
C THR A 68 -14.13 -2.18 14.98
N VAL A 69 -12.85 -1.82 15.16
CA VAL A 69 -12.16 -0.89 14.27
C VAL A 69 -11.89 -1.63 12.97
N THR A 70 -12.37 -1.09 11.86
CA THR A 70 -12.26 -1.69 10.52
C THR A 70 -11.17 -1.03 9.68
N GLY A 71 -10.65 0.11 10.12
CA GLY A 71 -9.58 0.84 9.47
C GLY A 71 -9.20 2.08 10.26
N VAL A 72 -8.10 2.71 9.88
CA VAL A 72 -7.60 3.93 10.51
C VAL A 72 -7.12 4.89 9.42
N LEU A 73 -7.62 6.13 9.42
CA LEU A 73 -7.18 7.17 8.51
C LEU A 73 -6.09 8.02 9.18
N PRO A 74 -5.01 8.39 8.46
CA PRO A 74 -4.05 9.37 8.95
C PRO A 74 -4.70 10.76 9.11
N SER A 75 -4.06 11.63 9.90
CA SER A 75 -4.53 13.01 10.10
C SER A 75 -4.54 13.84 8.80
N SER A 76 -3.69 13.46 7.85
CA SER A 76 -3.55 14.09 6.52
C SER A 76 -4.35 13.42 5.40
N ALA A 77 -5.26 12.48 5.71
CA ALA A 77 -6.01 11.78 4.68
C ALA A 77 -6.88 12.75 3.85
N THR A 78 -6.66 12.76 2.53
CA THR A 78 -7.48 13.45 1.54
C THR A 78 -8.13 12.46 0.57
N GLY A 79 -9.10 12.91 -0.23
CA GLY A 79 -9.77 12.04 -1.20
C GLY A 79 -10.75 11.05 -0.56
N VAL A 80 -11.21 11.31 0.66
CA VAL A 80 -12.07 10.39 1.43
C VAL A 80 -13.49 10.44 0.89
N VAL A 81 -14.01 9.29 0.46
CA VAL A 81 -15.36 9.17 -0.11
C VAL A 81 -16.39 9.08 1.01
N LYS A 82 -17.40 9.96 0.97
CA LYS A 82 -18.52 9.98 1.92
C LYS A 82 -19.63 9.04 1.48
N GLY A 83 -20.05 8.15 2.37
CA GLY A 83 -21.21 7.28 2.22
C GLY A 83 -22.39 7.72 3.08
N LYS A 84 -23.27 6.76 3.43
CA LYS A 84 -24.48 7.03 4.21
C LYS A 84 -24.15 7.49 5.63
N CYS A 85 -24.83 8.54 6.07
CA CYS A 85 -24.68 9.09 7.42
C CYS A 85 -25.81 8.65 8.36
N ARG A 86 -25.50 8.53 9.64
CA ARG A 86 -26.42 8.15 10.72
C ARG A 86 -26.12 8.97 11.96
N GLN A 87 -27.12 9.69 12.46
CA GLN A 87 -27.04 10.36 13.75
C GLN A 87 -27.10 9.32 14.87
N ARG A 88 -26.17 9.38 15.83
CA ARG A 88 -26.16 8.53 17.03
C ARG A 88 -25.72 9.33 18.25
N LEU A 89 -26.63 9.42 19.22
CA LEU A 89 -26.49 10.34 20.35
C LEU A 89 -26.18 11.76 19.81
N HIS A 90 -25.17 12.43 20.36
CA HIS A 90 -24.74 13.77 19.99
C HIS A 90 -23.76 13.82 18.81
N ASN A 91 -23.50 12.70 18.12
CA ASN A 91 -22.52 12.65 17.03
C ASN A 91 -23.16 12.18 15.72
N LEU A 92 -22.80 12.85 14.63
CA LEU A 92 -23.04 12.35 13.28
C LEU A 92 -21.88 11.43 12.87
N TRP A 93 -22.24 10.28 12.33
CA TRP A 93 -21.30 9.30 11.80
C TRP A 93 -21.62 9.06 10.33
N CYS A 94 -20.61 9.07 9.48
CA CYS A 94 -20.78 8.71 8.07
C CYS A 94 -19.97 7.46 7.77
N GLN A 95 -20.50 6.60 6.91
CA GLN A 95 -19.65 5.65 6.19
C GLN A 95 -18.62 6.46 5.41
N VAL A 96 -17.39 6.00 5.44
CA VAL A 96 -16.30 6.57 4.65
C VAL A 96 -15.49 5.45 4.04
N THR A 97 -14.93 5.74 2.87
CA THR A 97 -14.00 4.86 2.17
C THR A 97 -12.78 5.68 1.74
N TRP A 98 -11.58 5.15 1.98
CA TRP A 98 -10.31 5.75 1.60
C TRP A 98 -9.40 4.65 1.08
N GLY A 99 -9.37 4.46 -0.24
CA GLY A 99 -8.72 3.31 -0.83
C GLY A 99 -9.28 2.00 -0.30
N CYS A 100 -8.42 1.21 0.33
CA CYS A 100 -8.77 -0.10 0.89
C CYS A 100 -9.37 0.00 2.31
N LEU A 101 -9.39 1.18 2.92
CA LEU A 101 -9.91 1.38 4.28
C LEU A 101 -11.37 1.83 4.23
N GLN A 102 -12.23 1.18 5.01
CA GLN A 102 -13.67 1.46 5.03
C GLN A 102 -14.25 1.32 6.44
N GLY A 103 -15.26 2.15 6.76
CA GLY A 103 -16.04 2.02 7.98
C GLY A 103 -16.81 3.30 8.32
N TYR A 104 -17.33 3.40 9.54
CA TYR A 104 -17.98 4.59 10.04
C TYR A 104 -16.98 5.49 10.77
N GLY A 105 -16.79 6.72 10.28
CA GLY A 105 -16.01 7.77 10.91
C GLY A 105 -16.90 8.84 11.55
N ARG A 106 -16.41 9.48 12.61
CA ARG A 106 -17.08 10.65 13.21
C ARG A 106 -16.87 11.88 12.32
N THR A 107 -17.95 12.55 11.95
CA THR A 107 -17.87 13.71 11.04
C THR A 107 -17.27 14.96 11.66
N VAL A 108 -17.13 15.00 12.99
CA VAL A 108 -16.46 16.13 13.67
C VAL A 108 -15.03 16.32 13.17
N TYR A 109 -14.39 15.22 12.73
CA TYR A 109 -13.03 15.17 12.18
C TYR A 109 -12.97 15.08 10.65
N LEU A 110 -14.09 15.35 9.96
CA LEU A 110 -14.17 15.34 8.51
C LEU A 110 -14.63 16.71 8.03
N ARG A 111 -14.00 17.19 6.96
CA ARG A 111 -14.34 18.45 6.30
C ARG A 111 -14.44 18.22 4.80
N GLU A 112 -15.30 19.02 4.16
CA GLU A 112 -15.43 19.02 2.70
C GLU A 112 -14.40 19.99 2.10
N GLY A 113 -13.78 19.59 1.00
CA GLY A 113 -12.76 20.36 0.29
C GLY A 113 -11.62 19.47 -0.22
N ASP A 114 -10.61 20.13 -0.78
CA ASP A 114 -9.42 19.46 -1.31
C ASP A 114 -8.16 20.19 -0.81
N PRO A 115 -7.78 19.98 0.45
CA PRO A 115 -6.59 20.61 0.99
C PRO A 115 -5.34 19.96 0.40
N SER A 116 -4.41 20.78 -0.05
CA SER A 116 -3.07 20.31 -0.39
C SER A 116 -2.38 19.81 0.88
N HIS A 117 -2.03 18.54 0.93
CA HIS A 117 -1.16 17.98 1.95
C HIS A 117 0.22 17.71 1.35
N PRO A 118 1.32 18.03 2.06
CA PRO A 118 2.66 17.73 1.59
C PRO A 118 2.83 16.21 1.51
N GLN A 119 2.87 15.73 0.28
CA GLN A 119 3.10 14.34 -0.04
C GLN A 119 4.60 14.06 -0.04
N GLN A 120 5.02 13.11 0.80
CA GLN A 120 6.39 12.60 0.73
C GLN A 120 6.40 11.33 -0.12
N TRP A 121 7.50 11.05 -0.79
CA TRP A 121 7.67 9.83 -1.56
C TRP A 121 8.70 8.94 -0.88
N ALA A 122 8.44 7.64 -0.85
CA ALA A 122 9.38 6.66 -0.34
C ALA A 122 9.48 5.46 -1.27
N GLN A 123 10.67 4.88 -1.35
CA GLN A 123 10.93 3.60 -2.00
C GLN A 123 10.70 2.48 -0.98
N VAL A 124 9.93 1.45 -1.36
CA VAL A 124 9.84 0.24 -0.53
C VAL A 124 11.17 -0.50 -0.59
N THR A 125 11.71 -0.87 0.59
CA THR A 125 12.99 -1.59 0.75
C THR A 125 12.94 -2.54 1.94
N GLY A 126 13.95 -3.39 2.11
CA GLY A 126 14.05 -4.32 3.26
C GLY A 126 13.03 -5.46 3.27
N VAL A 127 12.29 -5.62 2.18
CA VAL A 127 11.38 -6.74 1.91
C VAL A 127 12.08 -7.64 0.89
N LEU A 128 12.08 -8.95 1.11
CA LEU A 128 12.72 -9.89 0.17
C LEU A 128 12.03 -9.78 -1.19
N ILE A 129 12.82 -9.85 -2.28
CA ILE A 129 12.36 -9.55 -3.64
C ILE A 129 11.28 -10.52 -4.15
N ASP A 130 11.24 -11.72 -3.58
CA ASP A 130 10.26 -12.80 -3.81
C ASP A 130 9.10 -12.77 -2.80
N THR A 131 8.99 -11.68 -2.02
CA THR A 131 7.93 -11.47 -1.04
C THR A 131 7.22 -10.13 -1.28
N PHE A 132 6.28 -9.78 -0.40
CA PHE A 132 5.40 -8.64 -0.58
C PHE A 132 5.28 -7.86 0.70
N LEU A 133 5.11 -6.54 0.58
CA LEU A 133 4.79 -5.71 1.73
C LEU A 133 3.27 -5.73 1.95
N MET A 134 2.85 -6.28 3.08
CA MET A 134 1.45 -6.27 3.50
C MET A 134 1.12 -4.94 4.18
N LEU A 135 0.29 -4.11 3.54
CA LEU A 135 -0.26 -2.91 4.15
C LEU A 135 -1.34 -3.31 5.15
N ARG A 136 -1.36 -2.65 6.30
CA ARG A 136 -2.26 -2.94 7.41
C ARG A 136 -3.45 -1.98 7.45
N LEU A 137 -4.55 -2.44 8.04
CA LEU A 137 -5.75 -1.62 8.26
C LEU A 137 -5.54 -0.52 9.33
N ALA A 138 -4.52 -0.67 10.19
CA ALA A 138 -4.16 0.25 11.27
C ALA A 138 -2.65 0.20 11.55
N PRO A 139 -2.06 1.20 12.24
CA PRO A 139 -0.63 1.24 12.59
C PRO A 139 -0.26 0.24 13.71
N SER A 140 -0.39 -1.06 13.42
CA SER A 140 -0.13 -2.16 14.35
C SER A 140 0.16 -3.45 13.60
N GLU A 141 0.99 -4.33 14.18
CA GLU A 141 1.26 -5.67 13.64
C GLU A 141 0.03 -6.58 13.71
N GLU A 142 -0.81 -6.39 14.73
CA GLU A 142 -2.02 -7.18 14.98
C GLU A 142 -3.20 -6.75 14.10
N ALA A 143 -3.03 -5.66 13.34
CA ALA A 143 -4.05 -5.20 12.43
C ALA A 143 -4.17 -6.16 11.24
N GLY A 144 -5.41 -6.37 10.77
CA GLY A 144 -5.65 -7.11 9.54
C GLY A 144 -4.95 -6.49 8.33
N THR A 145 -4.75 -7.30 7.30
CA THR A 145 -4.20 -6.84 6.02
C THR A 145 -5.24 -6.05 5.23
N ALA A 146 -4.86 -4.87 4.76
CA ALA A 146 -5.64 -4.07 3.83
C ALA A 146 -5.41 -4.54 2.39
N VAL A 147 -4.14 -4.60 1.97
CA VAL A 147 -3.71 -4.94 0.61
C VAL A 147 -2.23 -5.29 0.60
N ALA A 148 -1.77 -6.05 -0.39
CA ALA A 148 -0.35 -6.30 -0.62
C ALA A 148 0.21 -5.40 -1.73
N ILE A 149 1.47 -4.98 -1.62
CA ILE A 149 2.19 -4.24 -2.66
C ILE A 149 3.56 -4.87 -2.93
N SER A 150 4.08 -4.62 -4.14
CA SER A 150 5.40 -5.14 -4.54
C SER A 150 6.53 -4.49 -3.72
N PRO A 151 7.60 -5.24 -3.41
CA PRO A 151 8.71 -4.79 -2.57
C PRO A 151 9.60 -3.74 -3.24
N THR A 152 9.39 -3.46 -4.54
CA THR A 152 10.21 -2.53 -5.33
C THR A 152 9.43 -1.30 -5.81
N VAL A 153 8.20 -1.11 -5.34
CA VAL A 153 7.38 0.04 -5.74
C VAL A 153 7.75 1.31 -4.98
N ARG A 154 7.56 2.45 -5.64
CA ARG A 154 7.59 3.76 -5.00
C ARG A 154 6.18 4.11 -4.53
N VAL A 155 6.05 4.53 -3.28
CA VAL A 155 4.78 4.88 -2.66
C VAL A 155 4.77 6.32 -2.22
N SER A 156 3.57 6.86 -2.17
CA SER A 156 3.29 8.11 -1.49
C SER A 156 3.11 7.87 0.00
N VAL A 157 3.71 8.70 0.83
CA VAL A 157 3.57 8.71 2.28
C VAL A 157 2.79 9.95 2.70
N MET A 158 1.68 9.72 3.41
CA MET A 158 0.75 10.77 3.83
C MET A 158 1.03 11.27 5.25
N ASP A 159 1.29 10.34 6.18
CA ASP A 159 1.58 10.64 7.59
C ASP A 159 2.34 9.48 8.21
N CYS A 160 3.06 9.73 9.30
CA CYS A 160 3.70 8.69 10.12
C CYS A 160 3.36 8.89 11.59
N VAL A 161 3.01 7.80 12.28
CA VAL A 161 2.59 7.80 13.69
C VAL A 161 3.30 6.69 14.45
N ALA A 162 3.43 6.87 15.77
CA ALA A 162 3.90 5.81 16.65
C ALA A 162 2.79 4.73 16.80
N GLY A 163 3.14 3.48 16.54
CA GLY A 163 2.28 2.33 16.81
C GLY A 163 2.23 1.98 18.30
N ALA A 164 1.34 1.06 18.67
CA ALA A 164 1.11 0.68 20.07
C ALA A 164 2.35 0.12 20.79
N SER A 165 3.29 -0.48 20.06
CA SER A 165 4.57 -0.99 20.59
C SER A 165 5.76 -0.08 20.29
N GLY A 166 5.53 1.19 19.97
CA GLY A 166 6.56 2.22 19.80
C GLY A 166 7.27 2.25 18.45
N GLN A 167 7.05 1.26 17.59
CA GLN A 167 7.51 1.27 16.20
C GLN A 167 6.70 2.26 15.36
N GLU A 168 7.36 2.95 14.45
CA GLU A 168 6.73 3.97 13.61
C GLU A 168 6.07 3.34 12.38
N TRP A 169 4.83 3.78 12.10
CA TRP A 169 4.01 3.34 10.99
C TRP A 169 3.62 4.52 10.14
N CYS A 170 3.69 4.35 8.83
CA CYS A 170 3.34 5.38 7.87
C CYS A 170 2.13 4.95 7.04
N ALA A 171 1.18 5.86 6.87
CA ALA A 171 0.07 5.70 5.95
C ALA A 171 0.58 5.90 4.52
N VAL A 172 0.43 4.88 3.68
CA VAL A 172 0.93 4.87 2.31
C VAL A 172 -0.18 4.78 1.29
N VAL A 173 0.08 5.36 0.12
CA VAL A 173 -0.83 5.36 -1.05
C VAL A 173 -0.05 4.90 -2.29
N LEU A 174 -0.62 3.94 -3.02
CA LEU A 174 -0.15 3.47 -4.33
C LEU A 174 -1.34 3.35 -5.28
N GLY A 175 -1.62 4.40 -6.04
CA GLY A 175 -2.86 4.47 -6.82
C GLY A 175 -4.08 4.49 -5.89
N ASP A 176 -4.97 3.52 -6.03
CA ASP A 176 -6.14 3.29 -5.17
C ASP A 176 -5.82 2.48 -3.89
N LYS A 177 -4.64 1.87 -3.83
CA LYS A 177 -4.22 1.02 -2.70
C LYS A 177 -3.75 1.87 -1.54
N THR A 178 -4.36 1.67 -0.37
CA THR A 178 -4.01 2.40 0.85
C THR A 178 -3.86 1.46 2.04
N GLY A 179 -3.08 1.90 3.03
CA GLY A 179 -2.96 1.24 4.31
C GLY A 179 -1.73 1.70 5.07
N TRP A 180 -1.36 0.97 6.11
CA TRP A 180 -0.24 1.30 6.99
C TRP A 180 0.94 0.35 6.77
N ALA A 181 2.13 0.90 6.57
CA ALA A 181 3.39 0.17 6.50
C ALA A 181 4.31 0.61 7.65
N GLN A 182 5.17 -0.29 8.13
CA GLN A 182 6.20 0.13 9.06
C GLN A 182 7.25 0.98 8.34
N LYS A 183 7.69 2.05 9.01
CA LYS A 183 8.68 2.97 8.45
C LYS A 183 10.01 2.29 8.10
N ARG A 184 10.37 1.21 8.79
CA ARG A 184 11.60 0.43 8.50
C ARG A 184 11.67 -0.11 7.06
N TYR A 185 10.53 -0.23 6.38
CA TYR A 185 10.43 -0.67 4.99
C TYR A 185 10.33 0.49 3.98
N LEU A 186 10.47 1.74 4.44
CA LEU A 186 10.29 2.94 3.63
C LEU A 186 11.58 3.77 3.64
N GLN A 187 12.19 3.92 2.47
CA GLN A 187 13.36 4.78 2.27
C GLN A 187 12.92 6.08 1.58
N PHE A 188 13.04 7.20 2.30
CA PHE A 188 12.71 8.56 1.83
C PHE A 188 13.83 9.17 0.99
#